data_AF-A0A945M692-F1
#
_entry.id   AF-A0A945M692-F1
#
_cell.length_a   1.000
_cell.length_b   1.000
_cell.length_c   1.000
_cell.angle_alpha   90.00
_cell.angle_beta   90.00
_cell.angle_gamma   90.00
#
_symmetry.space_group_name_H-M   'P 1'
#
loop_
_entity.id
_entity.type
_entity.pdbx_description
1 polymer ?
#
loop_
_entity_poly.entity_id
_entity_poly.type
_entity_poly.pdbx_seq_one_letter_code
_entity_poly.pdbx_strand_id
1 'polypeptide(L)'
;MIKNILKTIGKYIFYIPKTLIPKSDIVLFSCHDYQEYSGNSRFLYEYLSKYSNLNAYWVTNNSIVKDHLTSQSLKYISYSNILKSIWIMLRTKIVVSSGDAYVDLFSILENKNVYKVSITHGFGPKTDRLKLDSDLIRKIHRFDYVNFPSK
;
A
#
# COMPACT_ATOMS: atom_id res chain seq x y z
N MET A 1 13.30 14.99 -13.68
CA MET A 1 12.78 16.35 -13.41
C MET A 1 11.26 16.43 -13.56
N ILE A 2 10.68 16.15 -14.75
CA ILE A 2 9.23 16.22 -15.01
C ILE A 2 8.39 15.36 -14.04
N LYS A 3 8.79 14.10 -13.78
CA LYS A 3 8.06 13.22 -12.84
C LYS A 3 7.97 13.80 -11.42
N ASN A 4 9.02 14.48 -10.96
CA ASN A 4 9.04 15.10 -9.63
C ASN A 4 8.14 16.33 -9.60
N ILE A 5 8.14 17.13 -10.67
CA ILE A 5 7.23 18.29 -10.81
C ILE A 5 5.78 17.82 -10.78
N LEU A 6 5.42 16.80 -11.57
CA LEU A 6 4.08 16.21 -11.57
C LEU A 6 3.67 15.68 -10.19
N LYS A 7 4.59 15.01 -9.49
CA LYS A 7 4.34 14.52 -8.13
C LYS A 7 4.07 15.69 -7.17
N THR A 8 4.84 16.77 -7.27
CA THR A 8 4.68 17.97 -6.44
C THR A 8 3.36 18.68 -6.74
N ILE A 9 3.04 18.91 -8.02
CA ILE A 9 1.76 19.53 -8.43
C ILE A 9 0.58 18.68 -7.95
N GLY A 10 0.63 17.36 -8.20
CA GLY A 10 -0.40 16.45 -7.75
C GLY A 10 -0.58 16.46 -6.23
N LYS A 11 0.50 16.57 -5.44
CA LYS A 11 0.42 16.69 -3.98
C LYS A 11 -0.43 17.89 -3.55
N TYR A 12 -0.29 19.03 -4.21
CA TYR A 12 -1.11 20.21 -3.92
C TYR A 12 -2.55 20.05 -4.40
N ILE A 13 -2.76 19.50 -5.60
CA ILE A 13 -4.11 19.22 -6.14
C ILE A 13 -4.90 18.29 -5.21
N PHE A 14 -4.27 17.23 -4.71
CA PHE A 14 -4.92 16.24 -3.85
C PHE A 14 -4.91 16.61 -2.36
N TYR A 15 -4.36 17.76 -1.98
CA TYR A 15 -4.34 18.18 -0.57
C TYR A 15 -5.74 18.38 0.01
N ILE A 16 -6.65 19.01 -0.73
CA ILE A 16 -8.04 19.23 -0.32
C ILE A 16 -8.88 17.95 -0.46
N PRO A 17 -8.87 17.23 -1.61
CA PRO A 17 -9.63 15.98 -1.74
C PRO A 17 -9.28 14.94 -0.69
N LYS A 18 -7.99 14.78 -0.35
CA LYS A 18 -7.59 13.73 0.60
C LYS A 18 -8.13 13.96 2.00
N THR A 19 -8.40 15.22 2.40
CA THR A 19 -8.91 15.60 3.72
C THR A 19 -10.44 15.65 3.77
N LEU A 20 -11.10 16.09 2.69
CA LEU A 20 -12.56 16.21 2.63
C LEU A 20 -13.28 14.90 2.33
N ILE A 21 -12.69 14.02 1.52
CA ILE A 21 -13.36 12.77 1.13
C ILE A 21 -13.36 11.81 2.33
N PRO A 22 -14.55 11.33 2.77
CA PRO A 22 -14.64 10.42 3.90
C PRO A 22 -13.96 9.09 3.58
N LYS A 23 -13.21 8.57 4.55
CA LYS A 23 -12.60 7.25 4.45
C LYS A 23 -13.69 6.20 4.59
N SER A 24 -13.55 5.10 3.87
CA SER A 24 -14.42 3.94 3.95
C SER A 24 -13.64 2.71 4.37
N ASP A 25 -14.32 1.59 4.61
CA ASP A 25 -13.71 0.33 5.04
C ASP A 25 -12.96 -0.39 3.90
N ILE A 26 -12.04 0.35 3.27
CA ILE A 26 -11.12 -0.10 2.23
C ILE A 26 -9.76 -0.36 2.87
N VAL A 27 -9.22 -1.54 2.58
CA VAL A 27 -7.87 -1.95 2.96
C VAL A 27 -7.05 -2.13 1.69
N LEU A 28 -5.92 -1.43 1.58
CA LEU A 28 -5.05 -1.48 0.42
C LEU A 28 -3.81 -2.30 0.72
N PHE A 29 -3.58 -3.35 -0.04
CA PHE A 29 -2.49 -4.29 0.13
C PHE A 29 -1.41 -4.12 -0.94
N SER A 30 -0.15 -4.24 -0.54
CA SER A 30 0.96 -4.41 -1.47
C SER A 30 2.04 -5.35 -0.92
N CYS A 31 2.85 -5.87 -1.84
CA CYS A 31 4.14 -6.48 -1.51
C CYS A 31 5.27 -5.44 -1.57
N HIS A 32 6.53 -5.86 -1.38
CA HIS A 32 7.72 -5.02 -1.62
C HIS A 32 7.81 -4.56 -3.08
N ASP A 33 7.44 -5.45 -4.01
CA ASP A 33 7.34 -5.14 -5.43
C ASP A 33 5.87 -5.23 -5.88
N TYR A 34 5.41 -4.19 -6.58
CA TYR A 34 4.07 -4.15 -7.19
C TYR A 34 3.93 -5.08 -8.41
N GLN A 35 5.02 -5.72 -8.85
CA GLN A 35 4.98 -6.79 -9.85
C GLN A 35 4.66 -8.16 -9.25
N GLU A 36 4.71 -8.28 -7.93
CA GLU A 36 4.53 -9.56 -7.24
C GLU A 36 3.16 -9.72 -6.59
N TYR A 37 2.78 -10.99 -6.43
CA TYR A 37 1.62 -11.44 -5.67
C TYR A 37 2.05 -12.56 -4.72
N SER A 38 2.64 -12.18 -3.60
CA SER A 38 3.41 -13.08 -2.73
C SER A 38 3.38 -12.65 -1.26
N GLY A 39 3.97 -13.47 -0.40
CA GLY A 39 4.22 -13.14 1.00
C GLY A 39 3.01 -13.20 1.92
N ASN A 40 3.22 -12.76 3.15
CA ASN A 40 2.20 -12.64 4.20
C ASN A 40 1.07 -11.66 3.83
N SER A 41 1.37 -10.58 3.10
CA SER A 41 0.35 -9.62 2.65
C SER A 41 -0.66 -10.28 1.73
N ARG A 42 -0.24 -11.19 0.85
CA ARG A 42 -1.12 -11.96 -0.03
C ARG A 42 -2.15 -12.78 0.77
N PHE A 43 -1.68 -13.57 1.73
CA PHE A 43 -2.58 -14.44 2.50
C PHE A 43 -3.60 -13.63 3.31
N LEU A 44 -3.16 -12.52 3.93
CA LEU A 44 -4.07 -11.62 4.65
C LEU A 44 -5.07 -10.95 3.71
N TYR A 45 -4.61 -10.49 2.53
CA TYR A 45 -5.47 -9.94 1.49
C TYR A 45 -6.55 -10.93 1.03
N GLU A 46 -6.18 -12.16 0.70
CA GLU A 46 -7.11 -13.20 0.26
C GLU A 46 -8.14 -13.53 1.34
N TYR A 47 -7.67 -13.67 2.58
CA TYR A 47 -8.53 -13.93 3.72
C TYR A 47 -9.56 -12.82 3.92
N LEU A 48 -9.13 -11.55 3.98
CA LEU A 48 -10.05 -10.43 4.15
C LEU A 48 -10.99 -10.25 2.95
N SER A 49 -10.51 -10.54 1.73
CA SER A 49 -11.34 -10.46 0.53
C SER A 49 -12.50 -11.46 0.55
N LYS A 50 -12.33 -12.62 1.20
CA LYS A 50 -13.32 -13.70 1.20
C LYS A 50 -14.17 -13.75 2.49
N TYR A 51 -13.59 -13.41 3.63
CA TYR A 51 -14.17 -13.70 4.94
C TYR A 51 -14.43 -12.45 5.79
N SER A 52 -14.31 -11.25 5.21
CA SER A 52 -14.61 -10.00 5.92
C SER A 52 -15.55 -9.11 5.13
N ASN A 53 -16.21 -8.18 5.81
CA ASN A 53 -17.01 -7.13 5.19
C ASN A 53 -16.16 -5.95 4.67
N LEU A 54 -14.83 -6.05 4.74
CA LEU A 54 -13.91 -5.02 4.28
C LEU A 54 -13.72 -5.10 2.77
N ASN A 55 -13.51 -3.94 2.15
CA ASN A 55 -13.16 -3.84 0.75
C ASN A 55 -11.63 -3.92 0.59
N ALA A 56 -11.11 -5.13 0.55
CA ALA A 56 -9.69 -5.38 0.33
C ALA A 56 -9.32 -5.17 -1.16
N TYR A 57 -8.26 -4.42 -1.44
CA TYR A 57 -7.71 -4.20 -2.78
C TYR A 57 -6.22 -4.55 -2.81
N TRP A 58 -5.77 -5.27 -3.84
CA TRP A 58 -4.35 -5.47 -4.12
C TRP A 58 -3.81 -4.42 -5.08
N VAL A 59 -2.57 -3.96 -4.86
CA VAL A 59 -1.87 -3.03 -5.77
C VAL A 59 -0.97 -3.82 -6.70
N THR A 60 -1.24 -3.76 -8.01
CA THR A 60 -0.34 -4.40 -8.98
C THR A 60 -0.39 -3.75 -10.36
N ASN A 61 0.75 -3.76 -11.06
CA ASN A 61 0.82 -3.39 -12.47
C ASN A 61 1.09 -4.58 -13.39
N ASN A 62 1.36 -5.77 -12.84
CA ASN A 62 1.65 -6.99 -13.59
C ASN A 62 0.37 -7.56 -14.22
N SER A 63 0.37 -7.81 -15.52
CA SER A 63 -0.80 -8.37 -16.23
C SER A 63 -1.18 -9.77 -15.74
N ILE A 64 -0.20 -10.64 -15.53
CA ILE A 64 -0.42 -12.01 -15.05
C ILE A 64 -1.11 -11.99 -13.68
N VAL A 65 -0.69 -11.09 -12.79
CA VAL A 65 -1.34 -10.92 -11.48
C VAL A 65 -2.77 -10.39 -11.64
N LYS A 66 -3.00 -9.41 -12.53
CA LYS A 66 -4.35 -8.89 -12.79
C LYS A 66 -5.30 -9.98 -13.29
N ASP A 67 -4.83 -10.82 -14.21
CA ASP A 67 -5.62 -11.91 -14.78
C ASP A 67 -5.95 -12.95 -13.70
N HIS A 68 -4.98 -13.28 -12.85
CA HIS A 68 -5.18 -14.15 -11.69
C HIS A 68 -6.19 -13.60 -10.68
N LEU A 69 -6.09 -12.31 -10.33
CA LEU A 69 -7.02 -11.68 -9.40
C LEU A 69 -8.43 -11.61 -9.99
N THR A 70 -8.54 -11.31 -11.29
CA THR A 70 -9.82 -11.26 -12.00
C THR A 70 -10.48 -12.64 -12.03
N SER A 71 -9.75 -13.71 -12.33
CA SER A 71 -10.29 -15.07 -12.37
C SER A 71 -10.81 -15.55 -11.01
N GLN A 72 -10.27 -15.02 -9.92
CA GLN A 72 -10.74 -15.29 -8.56
C GLN A 72 -11.77 -14.28 -8.03
N SER A 73 -12.24 -13.35 -8.86
CA SER A 73 -13.13 -12.25 -8.45
C SER A 73 -12.56 -11.39 -7.31
N LEU A 74 -11.23 -11.28 -7.25
CA LEU A 74 -10.50 -10.51 -6.25
C LEU A 74 -10.23 -9.08 -6.76
N LYS A 75 -10.39 -8.09 -5.87
CA LYS A 75 -10.34 -6.66 -6.24
C LYS A 75 -8.90 -6.14 -6.27
N TYR A 76 -8.55 -5.38 -7.29
CA TYR A 76 -7.23 -4.73 -7.40
C TYR A 76 -7.31 -3.30 -7.93
N ILE A 77 -6.21 -2.56 -7.71
CA ILE A 77 -5.92 -1.29 -8.37
C ILE A 77 -4.62 -1.38 -9.17
N SER A 78 -4.52 -0.59 -10.22
CA SER A 78 -3.44 -0.61 -11.21
C SER A 78 -3.32 0.76 -11.87
N TYR A 79 -2.10 1.16 -12.22
CA TYR A 79 -1.87 2.42 -12.93
C TYR A 79 -2.44 2.43 -14.35
N SER A 80 -2.79 1.26 -14.90
CA SER A 80 -3.59 1.18 -16.15
C SER A 80 -4.98 1.80 -16.01
N ASN A 81 -5.51 1.89 -14.78
CA ASN A 81 -6.73 2.65 -14.48
C ASN A 81 -6.44 3.62 -13.32
N ILE A 82 -5.72 4.70 -13.66
CA ILE A 82 -5.22 5.67 -12.68
C ILE A 82 -6.35 6.39 -11.94
N LEU A 83 -7.47 6.68 -12.59
CA LEU A 83 -8.61 7.37 -11.98
C LEU A 83 -9.27 6.51 -10.91
N LYS A 84 -9.52 5.22 -11.22
CA LYS A 84 -9.99 4.25 -10.22
C LYS A 84 -9.01 4.13 -9.07
N SER A 85 -7.72 4.05 -9.36
CA SER A 85 -6.68 3.94 -8.33
C SER A 85 -6.68 5.14 -7.39
N ILE A 86 -6.71 6.37 -7.93
CA ILE A 86 -6.80 7.61 -7.15
C ILE A 86 -8.06 7.62 -6.28
N TRP A 87 -9.21 7.27 -6.84
CA TRP A 87 -10.47 7.24 -6.10
C TRP A 87 -10.44 6.25 -4.92
N ILE A 88 -9.95 5.03 -5.16
CA ILE A 88 -9.78 4.02 -4.10
C ILE A 88 -8.79 4.51 -3.04
N MET A 89 -7.67 5.10 -3.43
CA MET A 89 -6.68 5.65 -2.49
C MET A 89 -7.26 6.79 -1.65
N LEU A 90 -8.05 7.70 -2.23
CA LEU A 90 -8.70 8.80 -1.50
C LEU A 90 -9.63 8.30 -0.39
N ARG A 91 -10.25 7.13 -0.61
CA ARG A 91 -11.21 6.50 0.32
C ARG A 91 -10.61 5.40 1.20
N THR A 92 -9.34 5.05 1.01
CA THR A 92 -8.65 4.00 1.78
C THR A 92 -8.51 4.41 3.24
N LYS A 93 -8.82 3.49 4.17
CA LYS A 93 -8.68 3.71 5.62
C LYS A 93 -7.48 2.97 6.21
N ILE A 94 -7.10 1.84 5.62
CA ILE A 94 -5.97 1.04 6.07
C ILE A 94 -5.07 0.71 4.87
N VAL A 95 -3.77 0.87 5.02
CA VAL A 95 -2.76 0.45 4.06
C VAL A 95 -1.90 -0.61 4.73
N VAL A 96 -1.75 -1.76 4.09
CA VAL A 96 -0.94 -2.88 4.58
C VAL A 96 0.13 -3.17 3.55
N SER A 97 1.40 -3.12 3.96
CA SER A 97 2.52 -3.48 3.11
C SER A 97 3.49 -4.39 3.82
N SER A 98 4.04 -5.37 3.11
CA SER A 98 5.14 -6.17 3.62
C SER A 98 6.51 -5.49 3.42
N GLY A 99 6.61 -4.49 2.54
CA GLY A 99 7.86 -3.81 2.19
C GLY A 99 8.30 -2.73 3.19
N ASP A 100 9.39 -2.03 2.83
CA ASP A 100 9.91 -0.85 3.55
C ASP A 100 9.16 0.45 3.17
N ALA A 101 8.23 0.37 2.22
CA ALA A 101 7.38 1.47 1.77
C ALA A 101 6.01 0.94 1.34
N TYR A 102 5.06 1.85 1.22
CA TYR A 102 3.72 1.56 0.70
C TYR A 102 3.42 2.45 -0.51
N VAL A 103 2.44 2.03 -1.31
CA VAL A 103 1.98 2.79 -2.47
C VAL A 103 1.46 4.14 -2.02
N ASP A 104 1.84 5.22 -2.69
CA ASP A 104 1.33 6.56 -2.38
C ASP A 104 1.48 7.51 -3.57
N LEU A 105 0.45 7.54 -4.41
CA LEU A 105 0.31 8.50 -5.49
C LEU A 105 -0.03 9.87 -4.91
N PHE A 106 0.76 10.87 -5.28
CA PHE A 106 0.52 12.28 -4.93
C PHE A 106 0.32 12.57 -3.43
N SER A 107 0.89 11.74 -2.55
CA SER A 107 0.72 11.91 -1.09
C SER A 107 -0.75 11.92 -0.63
N ILE A 108 -1.58 11.15 -1.34
CA ILE A 108 -3.01 10.94 -1.03
C ILE A 108 -3.15 10.17 0.29
N LEU A 109 -2.30 9.16 0.49
CA LEU A 109 -2.36 8.30 1.68
C LEU A 109 -1.64 8.91 2.88
N GLU A 110 -0.92 10.03 2.70
CA GLU A 110 -0.40 10.85 3.79
C GLU A 110 -1.53 11.67 4.43
N ASN A 111 -2.38 10.99 5.18
CA ASN A 111 -3.53 11.53 5.89
C ASN A 111 -3.67 10.85 7.27
N LYS A 112 -4.00 11.64 8.31
CA LYS A 112 -4.16 11.16 9.70
C LYS A 112 -5.28 10.13 9.92
N ASN A 113 -6.25 10.08 9.02
CA ASN A 113 -7.38 9.14 9.05
C ASN A 113 -7.06 7.82 8.29
N VAL A 114 -5.81 7.63 7.87
CA VAL A 114 -5.35 6.44 7.16
C VAL A 114 -4.27 5.76 7.99
N TYR A 115 -4.54 4.53 8.43
CA TYR A 115 -3.59 3.74 9.20
C TYR A 115 -2.68 2.95 8.26
N LYS A 116 -1.37 3.09 8.43
CA LYS A 116 -0.35 2.42 7.63
C LYS A 116 0.32 1.36 8.48
N VAL A 117 0.18 0.11 8.06
CA VAL A 117 0.67 -1.08 8.75
C VAL A 117 1.75 -1.73 7.90
N SER A 118 2.96 -1.82 8.43
CA SER A 118 4.00 -2.68 7.87
C SER A 118 3.89 -4.05 8.52
N ILE A 119 3.68 -5.09 7.73
CA ILE A 119 3.73 -6.48 8.22
C ILE A 119 5.11 -7.11 8.05
N THR A 120 6.05 -6.39 7.42
CA THR A 120 7.42 -6.80 7.09
C THR A 120 7.50 -8.10 6.26
N HIS A 121 8.70 -8.48 5.83
CA HIS A 121 8.95 -9.74 5.11
C HIS A 121 9.41 -10.89 6.03
N GLY A 122 9.22 -10.76 7.34
CA GLY A 122 9.84 -11.63 8.33
C GLY A 122 11.23 -11.15 8.72
N PHE A 123 11.75 -11.69 9.81
CA PHE A 123 13.07 -11.32 10.34
C PHE A 123 14.08 -12.40 9.95
N GLY A 124 14.90 -12.11 8.93
CA GLY A 124 16.02 -12.96 8.56
C GLY A 124 17.07 -13.05 9.68
N PRO A 125 17.97 -14.04 9.66
CA PRO A 125 19.02 -14.14 10.66
C PRO A 125 19.82 -12.82 10.73
N LYS A 126 20.03 -12.36 11.97
CA LYS A 126 20.59 -11.06 12.41
C LYS A 126 21.99 -10.73 11.87
N THR A 127 22.17 -10.65 10.55
CA THR A 127 23.43 -10.22 9.92
C THR A 127 23.19 -9.53 8.58
N ASP A 128 22.01 -8.95 8.34
CA ASP A 128 21.97 -7.91 7.33
C ASP A 128 22.69 -6.72 7.94
N ARG A 129 23.96 -6.51 7.57
CA ARG A 129 24.77 -5.34 7.93
C ARG A 129 24.23 -4.11 7.20
N LEU A 130 22.91 -3.94 7.15
CA LEU A 130 22.30 -2.68 6.81
C LEU A 130 22.72 -1.74 7.93
N LYS A 131 23.74 -0.92 7.64
CA LYS A 131 23.95 0.32 8.40
C LYS A 131 22.58 0.96 8.44
N LEU A 132 22.04 1.12 9.64
CA LEU A 132 20.81 1.88 9.88
C LEU A 132 21.09 3.28 9.33
N ASP A 133 20.73 3.47 8.06
CA ASP A 133 20.80 4.75 7.41
C ASP A 133 19.54 5.51 7.79
N SER A 134 19.71 6.81 7.97
CA SER A 134 18.67 7.82 8.13
C SER A 134 17.48 7.60 7.18
N ASP A 135 17.74 7.15 5.96
CA ASP A 135 16.71 6.87 4.96
C ASP A 135 15.82 5.68 5.30
N LEU A 136 16.40 4.57 5.79
CA LEU A 136 15.62 3.40 6.20
C LEU A 136 14.76 3.73 7.42
N ILE A 137 15.33 4.45 8.40
CA ILE A 137 14.60 4.94 9.57
C ILE A 137 13.43 5.82 9.10
N ARG A 138 13.69 6.80 8.23
CA ARG A 138 12.65 7.69 7.69
C ARG A 138 11.54 6.92 6.99
N LYS A 139 11.87 5.87 6.23
CA LYS A 139 10.88 5.03 5.55
C LYS A 139 10.00 4.25 6.53
N ILE A 140 10.59 3.60 7.53
CA ILE A 140 9.87 2.84 8.55
C ILE A 140 8.94 3.76 9.36
N HIS A 141 9.41 4.98 9.70
CA HIS A 141 8.63 5.99 10.42
C HIS A 141 7.43 6.55 9.62
N ARG A 142 7.28 6.22 8.32
CA ARG A 142 6.07 6.53 7.57
C ARG A 142 4.90 5.59 7.91
N PHE A 143 5.16 4.46 8.55
CA PHE A 143 4.12 3.55 9.02
C PHE A 143 3.69 3.92 10.45
N ASP A 144 2.41 3.74 10.75
CA ASP A 144 1.85 3.95 12.09
C ASP A 144 2.06 2.70 12.97
N TYR A 145 2.04 1.51 12.33
CA TYR A 145 2.26 0.23 13.00
C TYR A 145 3.28 -0.60 12.22
N VAL A 146 4.21 -1.23 12.93
CA VAL A 146 5.22 -2.12 12.35
C VAL A 146 5.16 -3.44 13.09
N ASN A 147 4.93 -4.51 12.35
CA ASN A 147 4.92 -5.86 12.89
C ASN A 147 6.36 -6.29 13.22
N PHE A 148 6.55 -6.81 14.44
CA PHE A 148 7.76 -7.48 14.85
C PHE A 148 7.40 -8.93 15.19
N PRO A 149 8.17 -9.93 14.73
CA PRO A 149 7.92 -11.30 15.14
C PRO A 149 8.01 -11.40 16.67
N SER A 150 7.02 -12.04 17.26
CA SER A 150 7.05 -12.39 18.69
C SER A 150 8.18 -13.38 18.95
N LYS A 151 8.77 -13.28 20.14
CA LYS A 151 9.73 -14.27 20.66
C LYS A 151 9.08 -15.63 20.87
#